data_AF-A0A836Q4R4-F1
#
_entry.id   AF-A0A836Q4R4-F1
#
_cell.length_a   1.000
_cell.length_b   1.000
_cell.length_c   1.000
_cell.angle_alpha   90.00
_cell.angle_beta   90.00
_cell.angle_gamma   90.00
#
_symmetry.space_group_name_H-M   'P 1'
#
loop_
_entity.id
_entity.type
_entity.pdbx_description
1 polymer ?
#
loop_
_entity_poly.entity_id
_entity_poly.type
_entity_poly.pdbx_seq_one_letter_code
_entity_poly.pdbx_strand_id
1 'polypeptide(L)'
;MLFYAGCLSEQPRVLLIPGPDRLIATHMNTISSNDMLKPLTKDAIGKDYVSDLSVQDYAKKTPIEGVQLINLNMFVDDGGQLAEIVRLDDSGNLQILPNFKVKQSTFSQMLPGTIKAFHLHYNQEDVWFVIPTDRVLVGLFDARKDSPTYNKTMRFVLGAGRAQALYIPRGVAHGLANVWQKPASMIYFVNQCFNPDEPDEHRLPWNALGDDFWEIKKG
;
A
#
# COMPACT_ATOMS: atom_id res chain seq x y z
N MET A 1 21.41 -15.43 -22.26
CA MET A 1 22.35 -15.59 -21.13
C MET A 1 21.59 -16.38 -20.07
N LEU A 2 21.97 -17.64 -19.84
CA LEU A 2 21.27 -18.55 -18.91
C LEU A 2 21.51 -18.12 -17.47
N PHE A 3 20.47 -18.10 -16.64
CA PHE A 3 20.63 -18.05 -15.18
C PHE A 3 20.05 -19.31 -14.56
N TYR A 4 20.93 -20.09 -13.93
CA TYR A 4 20.64 -21.21 -13.06
C TYR A 4 20.07 -20.69 -11.73
N ALA A 5 18.95 -21.25 -11.28
CA ALA A 5 18.39 -21.01 -9.96
C ALA A 5 19.12 -21.89 -8.92
N GLY A 6 19.80 -21.24 -7.98
CA GLY A 6 20.37 -21.87 -6.79
C GLY A 6 19.75 -21.25 -5.55
N CYS A 7 18.98 -22.06 -4.81
CA CYS A 7 18.43 -21.74 -3.50
C CYS A 7 19.53 -21.90 -2.45
N LEU A 8 19.94 -20.83 -1.76
CA LEU A 8 20.61 -20.93 -0.46
C LEU A 8 20.25 -19.72 0.42
N SER A 9 19.68 -20.04 1.59
CA SER A 9 19.59 -19.16 2.75
C SER A 9 20.97 -18.96 3.36
N GLU A 10 21.42 -17.73 3.58
CA GLU A 10 22.49 -17.44 4.55
C GLU A 10 22.43 -15.97 5.02
N GLN A 11 22.71 -15.82 6.31
CA GLN A 11 22.65 -14.61 7.17
C GLN A 11 23.52 -13.45 6.65
N PRO A 12 23.27 -12.19 7.07
CA PRO A 12 24.02 -11.03 6.57
C PRO A 12 25.49 -11.11 6.97
N ARG A 13 26.40 -11.12 5.98
CA ARG A 13 27.83 -10.92 6.19
C ARG A 13 28.14 -9.41 6.12
N VAL A 14 28.60 -8.85 7.23
CA VAL A 14 29.18 -7.50 7.27
C VAL A 14 30.55 -7.55 6.60
N LEU A 15 30.74 -6.79 5.53
CA LEU A 15 32.01 -6.65 4.83
C LEU A 15 32.83 -5.54 5.53
N LEU A 16 33.92 -5.92 6.19
CA LEU A 16 34.88 -4.98 6.78
C LEU A 16 36.05 -4.77 5.81
N ILE A 17 36.31 -3.51 5.44
CA ILE A 17 37.48 -3.09 4.66
C ILE A 17 38.66 -2.89 5.64
N PRO A 18 39.82 -3.54 5.47
CA PRO A 18 40.92 -3.39 6.41
C PRO A 18 41.70 -2.08 6.16
N GLY A 19 41.85 -1.27 7.21
CA GLY A 19 42.83 -0.19 7.32
C GLY A 19 43.97 -0.57 8.29
N PRO A 20 45.13 0.11 8.24
CA PRO A 20 46.36 -0.37 8.84
C PRO A 20 46.36 -0.31 10.38
N ASP A 21 46.97 -1.33 10.96
CA ASP A 21 47.08 -1.65 12.39
C ASP A 21 47.45 -0.46 13.30
N ARG A 22 46.53 -0.10 14.20
CA ARG A 22 46.85 0.44 15.52
C ARG A 22 45.96 -0.24 16.57
N LEU A 23 46.57 -1.16 17.32
CA LEU A 23 46.00 -1.76 18.53
C LEU A 23 45.74 -0.65 19.57
N ILE A 24 44.47 -0.24 19.67
CA ILE A 24 43.95 0.42 20.86
C ILE A 24 43.13 -0.64 21.58
N ALA A 25 43.65 -1.14 22.70
CA ALA A 25 42.93 -2.06 23.57
C ALA A 25 41.79 -1.30 24.27
N THR A 26 40.65 -1.16 23.61
CA THR A 26 39.41 -0.75 24.27
C THR A 26 38.93 -1.92 25.11
N HIS A 27 38.91 -1.75 26.43
CA HIS A 27 38.18 -2.62 27.34
C HIS A 27 36.71 -2.67 26.88
N MET A 28 36.32 -3.75 26.22
CA MET A 28 34.91 -4.12 26.14
C MET A 28 34.53 -4.65 27.52
N ASN A 29 33.91 -3.79 28.33
CA ASN A 29 33.15 -4.27 29.49
C ASN A 29 32.08 -5.21 28.96
N THR A 30 32.22 -6.49 29.26
CA THR A 30 31.18 -7.49 29.09
C THR A 30 29.99 -7.07 29.95
N ILE A 31 28.93 -6.58 29.30
CA ILE A 31 27.64 -6.38 29.97
C ILE A 31 27.21 -7.76 30.47
N SER A 32 27.20 -7.92 31.79
CA SER A 32 26.72 -9.12 32.46
C SER A 32 25.26 -9.32 32.09
N SER A 33 24.85 -10.58 31.85
CA SER A 33 23.46 -10.97 31.56
C SER A 33 22.46 -10.60 32.68
N ASN A 34 22.93 -10.04 33.80
CA ASN A 34 22.13 -9.50 34.90
C ASN A 34 21.66 -8.04 34.71
N ASP A 35 22.12 -7.30 33.69
CA ASP A 35 21.68 -5.92 33.41
C ASP A 35 20.48 -5.85 32.44
N MET A 36 19.53 -6.79 32.55
CA MET A 36 18.29 -6.67 31.79
C MET A 36 17.42 -5.55 32.37
N LEU A 37 17.15 -4.53 31.55
CA LEU A 37 16.22 -3.45 31.88
C LEU A 37 14.86 -4.01 32.26
N LYS A 38 14.41 -3.74 33.49
CA LYS A 38 13.08 -4.13 33.95
C LYS A 38 12.03 -3.20 33.30
N PRO A 39 10.93 -3.73 32.74
CA PRO A 39 9.85 -2.91 32.22
C PRO A 39 9.23 -2.02 33.31
N LEU A 40 8.91 -0.77 32.94
CA LEU A 40 8.17 0.13 33.83
C LEU A 40 6.69 -0.29 33.91
N THR A 41 6.10 -0.09 35.09
CA THR A 41 4.65 -0.23 35.31
C THR A 41 3.96 1.13 35.22
N LYS A 42 2.63 1.17 35.17
CA LYS A 42 1.86 2.43 35.14
C LYS A 42 2.16 3.33 36.35
N ASP A 43 2.47 2.75 37.50
CA ASP A 43 2.79 3.50 38.73
C ASP A 43 4.11 4.27 38.64
N ALA A 44 4.98 3.90 37.69
CA ALA A 44 6.21 4.60 37.40
C ALA A 44 6.02 5.80 36.44
N ILE A 45 4.81 5.99 35.91
CA ILE A 45 4.48 7.12 35.03
C ILE A 45 3.87 8.24 35.86
N GLY A 46 4.28 9.49 35.59
CA GLY A 46 3.74 10.67 36.28
C GLY A 46 2.22 10.73 36.16
N LYS A 47 1.54 11.02 37.29
CA LYS A 47 0.07 10.99 37.39
C LYS A 47 -0.63 11.89 36.37
N ASP A 48 0.03 12.98 35.98
CA ASP A 48 -0.44 13.93 34.98
C ASP A 48 -0.60 13.30 33.58
N TYR A 49 0.03 12.16 33.31
CA TYR A 49 0.01 11.51 32.00
C TYR A 49 -0.80 10.21 31.98
N VAL A 50 -0.99 9.56 33.13
CA VAL A 50 -1.59 8.21 33.20
C VAL A 50 -3.02 8.17 32.66
N SER A 51 -3.80 9.25 32.83
CA SER A 51 -5.18 9.35 32.33
C SER A 51 -5.27 9.40 30.81
N ASP A 52 -4.23 9.92 30.17
CA ASP A 52 -4.24 10.24 28.74
C ASP A 52 -3.52 9.15 27.92
N LEU A 53 -2.90 8.17 28.59
CA LEU A 53 -2.27 7.03 27.94
C LEU A 53 -3.31 6.19 27.18
N SER A 54 -3.10 6.08 25.87
CA SER A 54 -3.79 5.12 25.02
C SER A 54 -2.82 4.05 24.52
N VAL A 55 -3.34 2.86 24.20
CA VAL A 55 -2.57 1.83 23.51
C VAL A 55 -2.96 1.88 22.05
N GLN A 56 -1.95 1.95 21.18
CA GLN A 56 -2.15 1.89 19.74
C GLN A 56 -2.87 0.59 19.35
N ASP A 57 -3.95 0.70 18.60
CA ASP A 57 -4.67 -0.45 18.06
C ASP A 57 -3.91 -1.03 16.85
N TYR A 58 -3.52 -2.30 16.96
CA TYR A 58 -2.87 -3.10 15.92
C TYR A 58 -3.77 -4.22 15.38
N ALA A 59 -5.06 -4.24 15.74
CA ALA A 59 -5.97 -5.27 15.30
C ALA A 59 -6.05 -5.33 13.77
N LYS A 60 -6.00 -6.56 13.23
CA LYS A 60 -6.14 -6.78 11.78
C LYS A 60 -7.59 -6.50 11.38
N LYS A 61 -7.79 -5.45 10.57
CA LYS A 61 -9.10 -5.13 10.01
C LYS A 61 -9.49 -6.16 8.94
N THR A 62 -10.75 -6.56 8.93
CA THR A 62 -11.30 -7.40 7.86
C THR A 62 -11.34 -6.59 6.56
N PRO A 63 -10.75 -7.07 5.45
CA PRO A 63 -10.84 -6.39 4.16
C PRO A 63 -12.27 -6.47 3.59
N ILE A 64 -12.61 -5.57 2.67
CA ILE A 64 -13.81 -5.66 1.84
C ILE A 64 -13.70 -6.91 0.97
N GLU A 65 -14.79 -7.67 0.87
CA GLU A 65 -14.85 -8.91 0.11
C GLU A 65 -14.48 -8.67 -1.36
N GLY A 66 -13.50 -9.43 -1.85
CA GLY A 66 -13.02 -9.38 -3.23
C GLY A 66 -12.00 -8.30 -3.53
N VAL A 67 -11.80 -7.30 -2.65
CA VAL A 67 -10.69 -6.34 -2.79
C VAL A 67 -9.38 -7.06 -2.49
N GLN A 68 -8.39 -6.90 -3.37
CA GLN A 68 -7.09 -7.56 -3.23
C GLN A 68 -5.94 -6.56 -3.37
N LEU A 69 -4.94 -6.68 -2.48
CA LEU A 69 -3.64 -6.04 -2.63
C LEU A 69 -2.62 -7.11 -3.01
N ILE A 70 -2.14 -7.07 -4.25
CA ILE A 70 -1.23 -8.06 -4.81
C ILE A 70 0.17 -7.45 -4.79
N ASN A 71 1.09 -8.09 -4.05
CA ASN A 71 2.48 -7.67 -4.02
C ASN A 71 3.17 -8.06 -5.34
N LEU A 72 3.82 -7.08 -5.96
CA LEU A 72 4.62 -7.29 -7.17
C LEU A 72 6.09 -7.40 -6.81
N ASN A 73 6.84 -8.14 -7.62
CA ASN A 73 8.29 -8.18 -7.49
C ASN A 73 8.88 -6.85 -7.97
N MET A 74 9.67 -6.21 -7.12
CA MET A 74 10.43 -5.02 -7.44
C MET A 74 11.92 -5.36 -7.38
N PHE A 75 12.57 -5.32 -8.53
CA PHE A 75 14.01 -5.52 -8.65
C PHE A 75 14.68 -4.14 -8.56
N VAL A 76 15.69 -4.03 -7.70
CA VAL A 76 16.41 -2.77 -7.45
C VAL A 76 17.90 -3.02 -7.60
N ASP A 77 18.57 -2.15 -8.34
CA ASP A 77 20.02 -2.15 -8.55
C ASP A 77 20.58 -0.72 -8.44
N ASP A 78 21.87 -0.53 -8.78
CA ASP A 78 22.54 0.77 -8.76
C ASP A 78 22.01 1.76 -9.82
N GLY A 79 21.27 1.27 -10.83
CA GLY A 79 20.68 2.06 -11.90
C GLY A 79 19.23 2.45 -11.66
N GLY A 80 18.48 1.75 -10.80
CA GLY A 80 17.11 2.12 -10.45
C GLY A 80 16.23 0.97 -10.00
N GLN A 81 14.97 0.99 -10.46
CA GLN A 81 13.94 0.05 -10.04
C GLN A 81 13.16 -0.48 -11.26
N LEU A 82 12.89 -1.78 -11.26
CA LEU A 82 12.07 -2.45 -12.26
C LEU A 82 10.98 -3.28 -11.58
N ALA A 83 9.74 -3.13 -12.04
CA ALA A 83 8.64 -3.99 -11.65
C ALA A 83 7.75 -4.27 -12.87
N GLU A 84 7.35 -5.52 -13.03
CA GLU A 84 6.31 -5.88 -14.00
C GLU A 84 4.96 -5.50 -13.39
N ILE A 85 4.32 -4.45 -13.92
CA ILE A 85 3.02 -3.99 -13.41
C ILE A 85 1.95 -5.05 -13.69
N VAL A 86 1.89 -5.51 -14.94
CA VAL A 86 1.01 -6.58 -15.40
C VAL A 86 1.69 -7.40 -16.49
N ARG A 87 1.31 -8.68 -16.60
CA ARG A 87 1.64 -9.56 -17.71
C ARG A 87 0.34 -10.18 -18.23
N LEU A 88 0.14 -10.14 -19.53
CA LEU A 88 -1.04 -10.70 -20.18
C LEU A 88 -0.76 -12.12 -20.66
N ASP A 89 -1.77 -12.98 -20.61
CA ASP A 89 -1.80 -14.24 -21.36
C ASP A 89 -2.24 -14.03 -22.82
N ASP A 90 -2.22 -15.10 -23.62
CA ASP A 90 -2.62 -15.06 -25.04
C ASP A 90 -4.09 -14.66 -25.25
N SER A 91 -4.92 -14.74 -24.21
CA SER A 91 -6.33 -14.36 -24.23
C SER A 91 -6.58 -12.91 -23.78
N GLY A 92 -5.53 -12.20 -23.36
CA GLY A 92 -5.58 -10.84 -22.85
C GLY A 92 -5.94 -10.72 -21.36
N ASN A 93 -5.88 -11.82 -20.61
CA ASN A 93 -6.13 -11.79 -19.16
C ASN A 93 -4.86 -11.48 -18.37
N LEU A 94 -5.01 -10.85 -17.21
CA LEU A 94 -3.91 -10.67 -16.26
C LEU A 94 -3.47 -12.01 -15.68
N GLN A 95 -2.17 -12.33 -15.73
CA GLN A 95 -1.67 -13.54 -15.06
C GLN A 95 -1.84 -13.49 -13.53
N ILE A 96 -1.76 -12.31 -12.95
CA ILE A 96 -1.99 -12.10 -11.51
C ILE A 96 -3.47 -12.18 -11.11
N LEU A 97 -4.38 -12.07 -12.09
CA LEU A 97 -5.83 -12.09 -11.93
C LEU A 97 -6.46 -12.77 -13.16
N PRO A 98 -6.44 -14.11 -13.27
CA PRO A 98 -6.76 -14.82 -14.52
C PRO A 98 -8.16 -14.56 -15.10
N ASN A 99 -9.11 -14.11 -14.28
CA ASN A 99 -10.48 -13.78 -14.72
C ASN A 99 -10.64 -12.31 -15.14
N PHE A 100 -9.56 -11.51 -15.10
CA PHE A 100 -9.57 -10.11 -15.47
C PHE A 100 -8.98 -9.93 -16.88
N LYS A 101 -9.85 -9.72 -17.86
CA LYS A 101 -9.46 -9.40 -19.23
C LYS A 101 -9.25 -7.89 -19.40
N VAL A 102 -8.03 -7.47 -19.68
CA VAL A 102 -7.73 -6.04 -19.86
C VAL A 102 -8.33 -5.56 -21.17
N LYS A 103 -9.11 -4.48 -21.11
CA LYS A 103 -9.64 -3.80 -22.31
C LYS A 103 -9.04 -2.41 -22.51
N GLN A 104 -8.63 -1.75 -21.43
CA GLN A 104 -8.02 -0.43 -21.50
C GLN A 104 -7.00 -0.26 -20.37
N SER A 105 -5.93 0.48 -20.67
CA SER A 105 -4.95 0.98 -19.71
C SER A 105 -4.98 2.50 -19.74
N THR A 106 -4.88 3.13 -18.57
CA THR A 106 -4.97 4.57 -18.44
C THR A 106 -3.91 5.08 -17.47
N PHE A 107 -3.32 6.24 -17.80
CA PHE A 107 -2.44 6.99 -16.93
C PHE A 107 -3.21 8.15 -16.28
N SER A 108 -3.02 8.34 -14.97
CA SER A 108 -3.55 9.48 -14.22
C SER A 108 -2.49 10.05 -13.31
N GLN A 109 -2.43 11.38 -13.24
CA GLN A 109 -1.63 12.10 -12.26
C GLN A 109 -2.53 12.85 -11.28
N MET A 110 -2.11 12.88 -10.02
CA MET A 110 -2.78 13.56 -8.92
C MET A 110 -1.86 14.65 -8.37
N LEU A 111 -2.28 15.90 -8.50
CA LEU A 111 -1.57 17.03 -7.91
C LEU A 111 -1.82 17.11 -6.40
N PRO A 112 -0.93 17.75 -5.63
CA PRO A 112 -1.14 18.01 -4.20
C PRO A 112 -2.54 18.57 -3.89
N GLY A 113 -3.19 18.05 -2.87
CA GLY A 113 -4.55 18.43 -2.45
C GLY A 113 -5.69 17.83 -3.29
N THR A 114 -5.39 17.11 -4.37
CA THR A 114 -6.43 16.50 -5.21
C THR A 114 -7.15 15.38 -4.47
N ILE A 115 -8.49 15.38 -4.53
CA ILE A 115 -9.36 14.25 -4.16
C ILE A 115 -10.12 13.83 -5.41
N LYS A 116 -9.98 12.56 -5.81
CA LYS A 116 -10.77 11.93 -6.88
C LYS A 116 -11.61 10.83 -6.23
N ALA A 117 -12.81 11.19 -5.76
CA ALA A 117 -13.68 10.28 -5.05
C ALA A 117 -15.16 10.74 -5.07
N PHE A 118 -16.13 9.86 -4.83
CA PHE A 118 -16.01 8.40 -5.00
C PHE A 118 -16.54 8.02 -6.37
N HIS A 119 -15.82 7.15 -7.06
CA HIS A 119 -16.23 6.52 -8.30
C HIS A 119 -16.96 5.22 -7.94
N LEU A 120 -17.99 4.85 -8.71
CA LEU A 120 -18.70 3.59 -8.58
C LEU A 120 -19.01 3.05 -9.98
N HIS A 121 -18.62 1.80 -10.22
CA HIS A 121 -18.87 1.10 -11.47
C HIS A 121 -19.85 -0.05 -11.26
N TYR A 122 -20.80 -0.20 -12.18
CA TYR A 122 -21.72 -1.35 -12.18
C TYR A 122 -21.14 -2.51 -12.98
N ASN A 123 -20.31 -2.22 -13.99
CA ASN A 123 -19.81 -3.21 -14.94
C ASN A 123 -18.29 -3.31 -14.98
N GLN A 124 -17.58 -2.22 -14.70
CA GLN A 124 -16.12 -2.17 -14.69
C GLN A 124 -15.53 -2.65 -13.35
N GLU A 125 -14.41 -3.34 -13.45
CA GLU A 125 -13.49 -3.61 -12.36
C GLU A 125 -12.14 -2.95 -12.66
N ASP A 126 -11.44 -2.60 -11.59
CA ASP A 126 -10.23 -1.77 -11.65
C ASP A 126 -9.03 -2.50 -11.06
N VAL A 127 -7.88 -2.36 -11.72
CA VAL A 127 -6.57 -2.75 -11.19
C VAL A 127 -5.67 -1.52 -11.18
N TRP A 128 -5.43 -0.96 -10.00
CA TRP A 128 -4.64 0.25 -9.80
C TRP A 128 -3.20 -0.06 -9.44
N PHE A 129 -2.25 0.69 -10.03
CA PHE A 129 -0.84 0.67 -9.68
C PHE A 129 -0.31 2.09 -9.54
N VAL A 130 0.15 2.44 -8.34
CA VAL A 130 0.79 3.74 -8.04
C VAL A 130 2.29 3.53 -8.10
N ILE A 131 3.00 4.46 -8.76
CA ILE A 131 4.46 4.38 -8.87
C ILE A 131 5.08 4.28 -7.47
N PRO A 132 6.02 3.35 -7.19
CA PRO A 132 6.54 3.14 -5.84
C PRO A 132 7.18 4.39 -5.21
N THR A 133 7.77 5.28 -6.00
CA THR A 133 8.33 6.56 -5.50
C THR A 133 7.26 7.57 -5.09
N ASP A 134 6.03 7.38 -5.56
CA ASP A 134 4.88 8.22 -5.28
C ASP A 134 4.00 7.59 -4.19
N ARG A 135 2.95 8.30 -3.79
CA ARG A 135 1.97 7.79 -2.82
C ARG A 135 0.64 8.49 -2.95
N VAL A 136 -0.42 7.75 -2.67
CA VAL A 136 -1.78 8.28 -2.54
C VAL A 136 -2.47 7.62 -1.35
N LEU A 137 -3.38 8.35 -0.73
CA LEU A 137 -4.30 7.82 0.25
C LEU A 137 -5.49 7.23 -0.51
N VAL A 138 -5.73 5.94 -0.39
CA VAL A 138 -6.85 5.23 -1.00
C VAL A 138 -8.00 5.14 0.01
N GLY A 139 -9.21 5.37 -0.47
CA GLY A 139 -10.46 5.17 0.24
C GLY A 139 -11.40 4.28 -0.54
N LEU A 140 -11.92 3.23 0.10
CA LEU A 140 -12.88 2.30 -0.48
C LEU A 140 -14.06 2.12 0.48
N PHE A 141 -15.25 1.88 -0.04
CA PHE A 141 -16.33 1.28 0.73
C PHE A 141 -17.23 0.38 -0.11
N ASP A 142 -17.77 -0.64 0.54
CA ASP A 142 -18.59 -1.65 -0.13
C ASP A 142 -20.06 -1.20 -0.22
N ALA A 143 -20.51 -0.84 -1.43
CA ALA A 143 -21.87 -0.41 -1.69
C ALA A 143 -22.79 -1.57 -2.14
N ARG A 144 -22.30 -2.82 -2.14
CA ARG A 144 -23.07 -3.99 -2.60
C ARG A 144 -23.98 -4.47 -1.47
N LYS A 145 -25.29 -4.25 -1.61
CA LYS A 145 -26.32 -4.58 -0.60
C LYS A 145 -26.25 -6.02 -0.06
N ASP A 146 -25.89 -6.98 -0.91
CA ASP A 146 -25.89 -8.42 -0.58
C ASP A 146 -24.49 -8.90 -0.16
N SER A 147 -23.48 -8.03 -0.12
CA SER A 147 -22.14 -8.44 0.29
C SER A 147 -22.06 -8.62 1.81
N PRO A 148 -21.39 -9.68 2.32
CA PRO A 148 -21.02 -9.83 3.73
C PRO A 148 -20.18 -8.68 4.29
N THR A 149 -19.63 -7.81 3.42
CA THR A 149 -18.88 -6.61 3.81
C THR A 149 -19.58 -5.31 3.48
N TYR A 150 -20.89 -5.32 3.21
CA TYR A 150 -21.68 -4.10 2.98
C TYR A 150 -21.41 -3.02 4.05
N ASN A 151 -21.23 -1.77 3.61
CA ASN A 151 -20.83 -0.61 4.41
C ASN A 151 -19.45 -0.69 5.09
N LYS A 152 -18.65 -1.74 4.89
CA LYS A 152 -17.26 -1.72 5.35
C LYS A 152 -16.44 -0.74 4.52
N THR A 153 -15.55 -0.04 5.21
CA THR A 153 -14.63 0.94 4.62
C THR A 153 -13.20 0.43 4.72
N MET A 154 -12.39 0.68 3.69
CA MET A 154 -10.94 0.54 3.73
C MET A 154 -10.27 1.88 3.48
N ARG A 155 -9.19 2.14 4.21
CA ARG A 155 -8.39 3.35 4.07
C ARG A 155 -6.92 3.03 4.31
N PHE A 156 -6.09 3.25 3.31
CA PHE A 156 -4.67 2.88 3.35
C PHE A 156 -3.86 3.68 2.34
N VAL A 157 -2.54 3.65 2.47
CA VAL A 157 -1.64 4.26 1.48
C VAL A 157 -1.27 3.22 0.43
N LEU A 158 -1.36 3.59 -0.85
CA LEU A 158 -0.84 2.82 -1.99
C LEU A 158 0.42 3.51 -2.55
N GLY A 159 1.41 2.72 -2.99
CA GLY A 159 2.76 3.20 -3.29
C GLY A 159 3.62 3.30 -2.01
N ALA A 160 4.37 4.38 -1.86
CA ALA A 160 5.27 4.67 -0.74
C ALA A 160 6.34 3.58 -0.54
N GLY A 161 7.05 3.25 -1.62
CA GLY A 161 8.13 2.26 -1.68
C GLY A 161 7.66 0.83 -1.95
N ARG A 162 6.35 0.58 -2.00
CA ARG A 162 5.77 -0.73 -2.27
C ARG A 162 5.25 -0.81 -3.70
N ALA A 163 5.69 -1.82 -4.45
CA ALA A 163 5.11 -2.20 -5.73
C ALA A 163 3.91 -3.13 -5.48
N GLN A 164 2.70 -2.59 -5.59
CA GLN A 164 1.46 -3.35 -5.36
C GLN A 164 0.40 -2.99 -6.39
N ALA A 165 -0.31 -4.01 -6.87
CA ALA A 165 -1.54 -3.84 -7.62
C ALA A 165 -2.74 -3.93 -6.68
N LEU A 166 -3.65 -2.97 -6.76
CA LEU A 166 -4.92 -2.95 -6.03
C LEU A 166 -6.04 -3.36 -6.99
N TYR A 167 -6.67 -4.50 -6.75
CA TYR A 167 -7.87 -4.92 -7.45
C TYR A 167 -9.13 -4.47 -6.70
N ILE A 168 -10.04 -3.83 -7.43
CA ILE A 168 -11.30 -3.28 -6.92
C ILE A 168 -12.45 -3.88 -7.72
N PRO A 169 -13.30 -4.73 -7.10
CA PRO A 169 -14.49 -5.25 -7.74
C PRO A 169 -15.51 -4.16 -8.05
N ARG A 170 -16.32 -4.38 -9.10
CA ARG A 170 -17.52 -3.59 -9.39
C ARG A 170 -18.42 -3.50 -8.15
N GLY A 171 -19.11 -2.38 -7.97
CA GLY A 171 -19.94 -2.10 -6.80
C GLY A 171 -19.18 -1.69 -5.53
N VAL A 172 -17.84 -1.76 -5.51
CA VAL A 172 -17.03 -1.13 -4.45
C VAL A 172 -16.75 0.31 -4.86
N ALA A 173 -17.31 1.25 -4.10
CA ALA A 173 -17.06 2.67 -4.29
C ALA A 173 -15.62 2.98 -3.90
N HIS A 174 -14.90 3.71 -4.75
CA HIS A 174 -13.47 3.91 -4.58
C HIS A 174 -13.02 5.32 -4.94
N GLY A 175 -11.90 5.72 -4.35
CA GLY A 175 -11.29 7.00 -4.62
C GLY A 175 -9.91 7.08 -4.03
N LEU A 176 -9.23 8.17 -4.35
CA LEU A 176 -7.92 8.48 -3.82
C LEU A 176 -7.76 9.97 -3.56
N ALA A 177 -6.80 10.30 -2.70
CA ALA A 177 -6.35 11.65 -2.46
C ALA A 177 -4.83 11.73 -2.46
N ASN A 178 -4.30 12.81 -2.99
CA ASN A 178 -2.91 13.19 -2.79
C ASN A 178 -2.82 14.24 -1.68
N VAL A 179 -2.59 13.78 -0.45
CA VAL A 179 -2.47 14.63 0.75
C VAL A 179 -1.02 15.09 1.00
N TRP A 180 -0.12 14.81 0.07
CA TRP A 180 1.31 15.15 0.15
C TRP A 180 1.68 16.27 -0.82
N GLN A 181 2.93 16.73 -0.75
CA GLN A 181 3.42 17.91 -1.45
C GLN A 181 3.90 17.64 -2.89
N LYS A 182 4.14 16.38 -3.26
CA LYS A 182 4.61 16.01 -4.61
C LYS A 182 3.46 15.42 -5.43
N PRO A 183 3.41 15.64 -6.76
CA PRO A 183 2.50 14.91 -7.63
C PRO A 183 2.67 13.40 -7.47
N ALA A 184 1.58 12.66 -7.65
CA ALA A 184 1.59 11.20 -7.64
C ALA A 184 1.01 10.65 -8.94
N SER A 185 1.68 9.67 -9.52
CA SER A 185 1.30 9.05 -10.78
C SER A 185 0.75 7.64 -10.56
N MET A 186 -0.27 7.30 -11.35
CA MET A 186 -0.92 6.01 -11.32
C MET A 186 -1.16 5.53 -12.74
N ILE A 187 -0.94 4.23 -12.95
CA ILE A 187 -1.41 3.50 -14.12
C ILE A 187 -2.49 2.55 -13.62
N TYR A 188 -3.59 2.45 -14.35
CA TYR A 188 -4.63 1.49 -14.02
C TYR A 188 -5.15 0.78 -15.25
N PHE A 189 -5.62 -0.44 -15.02
CA PHE A 189 -6.16 -1.34 -16.03
C PHE A 189 -7.60 -1.64 -15.70
N VAL A 190 -8.45 -1.66 -16.73
CA VAL A 190 -9.89 -1.86 -16.61
C VAL A 190 -10.35 -2.95 -17.58
N ASN A 191 -11.42 -3.64 -17.21
CA ASN A 191 -12.02 -4.70 -18.04
C ASN A 191 -13.21 -4.21 -18.90
N GLN A 192 -13.49 -2.91 -18.90
CA GLN A 192 -14.41 -2.24 -19.82
C GLN A 192 -13.71 -1.05 -20.48
N CYS A 193 -14.04 -0.75 -21.73
CA CYS A 193 -13.61 0.50 -22.35
C CYS A 193 -14.53 1.62 -21.88
N PHE A 194 -13.98 2.82 -21.70
CA PHE A 194 -14.80 3.99 -21.42
C PHE A 194 -15.70 4.32 -22.62
N ASN A 195 -17.01 4.46 -22.38
CA ASN A 195 -17.98 4.91 -23.37
C ASN A 195 -18.56 6.27 -22.94
N PRO A 196 -18.26 7.37 -23.65
CA PRO A 196 -18.79 8.70 -23.29
C PRO A 196 -20.31 8.82 -23.51
N ASP A 197 -20.89 8.04 -24.43
CA ASP A 197 -22.32 8.09 -24.72
C ASP A 197 -23.15 7.34 -23.67
N GLU A 198 -22.55 6.32 -23.04
CA GLU A 198 -23.16 5.51 -21.97
C GLU A 198 -22.13 5.20 -20.87
N PRO A 199 -21.78 6.19 -20.02
CA PRO A 199 -20.71 6.02 -19.05
C PRO A 199 -21.12 5.14 -17.86
N ASP A 200 -20.30 4.13 -17.54
CA ASP A 200 -20.41 3.30 -16.32
C ASP A 200 -19.76 3.98 -15.08
N GLU A 201 -19.26 5.21 -15.21
CA GLU A 201 -18.58 5.94 -14.15
C GLU A 201 -19.56 6.80 -13.35
N HIS A 202 -20.15 6.20 -12.31
CA HIS A 202 -21.03 6.90 -11.38
C HIS A 202 -20.25 7.57 -10.24
N ARG A 203 -20.87 8.57 -9.62
CA ARG A 203 -20.25 9.39 -8.56
C ARG A 203 -21.05 9.33 -7.26
N LEU A 204 -20.34 9.26 -6.15
CA LEU A 204 -20.85 9.58 -4.82
C LEU A 204 -20.06 10.80 -4.27
N PRO A 205 -20.62 11.58 -3.34
CA PRO A 205 -19.93 12.74 -2.76
C PRO A 205 -18.55 12.36 -2.24
N TRP A 206 -17.54 13.20 -2.50
CA TRP A 206 -16.16 12.93 -2.09
C TRP A 206 -16.02 12.71 -0.57
N ASN A 207 -16.91 13.31 0.23
CA ASN A 207 -16.98 13.23 1.68
C ASN A 207 -18.03 12.23 2.20
N ALA A 208 -18.48 11.28 1.38
CA ALA A 208 -19.49 10.28 1.80
C ALA A 208 -19.09 9.46 3.05
N LEU A 209 -17.80 9.43 3.42
CA LEU A 209 -17.27 8.77 4.61
C LEU A 209 -16.83 9.75 5.72
N GLY A 210 -17.24 11.02 5.64
CA GLY A 210 -16.84 12.11 6.53
C GLY A 210 -15.88 13.10 5.86
N ASP A 211 -15.96 14.37 6.25
CA ASP A 211 -15.12 15.46 5.72
C ASP A 211 -13.63 15.24 6.06
N ASP A 212 -13.34 14.66 7.22
CA ASP A 212 -12.01 14.36 7.73
C ASP A 212 -11.42 13.05 7.16
N PHE A 213 -12.20 12.28 6.38
CA PHE A 213 -11.78 10.98 5.88
C PHE A 213 -10.48 11.07 5.08
N TRP A 214 -10.28 12.15 4.32
CA TRP A 214 -9.09 12.35 3.50
C TRP A 214 -7.94 13.06 4.24
N GLU A 215 -8.06 13.35 5.54
CA GLU A 215 -7.02 14.06 6.28
C GLU A 215 -5.97 13.12 6.89
N ILE A 216 -4.72 13.56 7.02
CA ILE A 216 -3.71 12.81 7.78
C ILE A 216 -4.15 12.74 9.25
N LYS A 217 -4.31 11.53 9.78
CA LYS A 217 -4.69 11.33 11.18
C LYS A 217 -3.55 11.77 12.08
N LYS A 218 -3.87 12.62 13.05
CA LYS A 218 -2.98 12.99 14.16
C LYS A 218 -3.01 11.84 15.16
N GLY A 219 -1.84 11.39 15.59
CA GLY A 219 -1.65 10.39 16.63
C GLY A 219 -0.91 10.98 17.82
#